data_AF-A0AAV0KKZ9-F1
#
_entry.id   AF-A0AAV0KKZ9-F1
#
_cell.length_a   1.000
_cell.length_b   1.000
_cell.length_c   1.000
_cell.angle_alpha   90.00
_cell.angle_beta   90.00
_cell.angle_gamma   90.00
#
_symmetry.space_group_name_H-M   'P 1'
#
loop_
_entity.id
_entity.type
_entity.pdbx_description
1 polymer ?
#
loop_
_entity_poly.entity_id
_entity_poly.type
_entity_poly.pdbx_seq_one_letter_code
_entity_poly.pdbx_strand_id
1 'polypeptide(L)'
;MDFSIRVAVETILKEVSGGGGVAENVIVSPASLDIVLRSLACGAKGRTLDQMLDFLGGQGIDDLNSKAAATMEVLRLAAPENNPPVAADVDNDDNSRPYRRPKYDDEDVPAIVSCGNGIWVDRRFTVKASFGKLLADIYRAESNTVDFQSQVLTS
;
A
#
# COMPACT_ATOMS: atom_id res chain seq x y z
N MET A 1 4.89 4.08 12.48
CA MET A 1 5.85 3.26 11.73
C MET A 1 6.68 2.32 12.60
N ASP A 2 6.94 2.59 13.89
CA ASP A 2 7.74 1.69 14.73
C ASP A 2 7.23 0.24 14.75
N PHE A 3 5.92 0.05 14.90
CA PHE A 3 5.31 -1.28 14.85
C PHE A 3 5.53 -1.98 13.51
N SER A 4 5.27 -1.32 12.39
CA SER A 4 5.48 -1.89 11.05
C SER A 4 6.95 -2.24 10.77
N ILE A 5 7.90 -1.45 11.31
CA ILE A 5 9.33 -1.76 11.20
C ILE A 5 9.66 -3.01 12.00
N ARG A 6 9.14 -3.14 13.23
CA ARG A 6 9.32 -4.36 14.03
C ARG A 6 8.78 -5.60 13.31
N VAL A 7 7.58 -5.52 12.73
CA VAL A 7 7.01 -6.63 11.94
C VAL A 7 7.90 -6.97 10.75
N ALA A 8 8.40 -5.98 10.02
CA ALA A 8 9.32 -6.22 8.90
C ALA A 8 10.62 -6.89 9.35
N VAL A 9 11.21 -6.42 10.45
CA VAL A 9 12.43 -7.01 11.04
C VAL A 9 12.18 -8.45 11.48
N GLU A 10 11.09 -8.72 12.20
CA GLU A 10 10.73 -10.08 12.63
C GLU A 10 10.51 -11.02 11.44
N THR A 11 9.89 -10.53 10.37
CA THR A 11 9.69 -11.30 9.12
C THR A 11 11.05 -11.67 8.51
N ILE A 12 11.96 -10.71 8.40
CA ILE A 12 13.31 -10.94 7.88
C ILE A 12 14.09 -11.91 8.78
N LEU A 13 14.04 -11.73 10.11
CA LEU A 13 14.75 -12.58 11.07
C LEU A 13 14.26 -14.02 11.04
N LYS A 14 12.95 -14.23 10.86
CA LYS A 14 12.35 -15.56 10.74
C LYS A 14 12.90 -16.31 9.53
N GLU A 15 12.99 -15.64 8.38
CA GLU A 15 13.54 -16.26 7.16
C GLU A 15 15.05 -16.52 7.27
N VAL A 16 15.81 -15.64 7.94
CA VAL A 16 17.25 -15.84 8.18
C VAL A 16 17.52 -16.98 9.19
N SER A 17 16.64 -17.16 10.18
CA SER A 17 16.81 -18.16 11.26
C SER A 17 16.22 -19.53 10.93
N GLY A 18 15.47 -19.65 9.83
CA GLY A 18 14.86 -20.88 9.32
C GLY A 18 15.89 -21.87 8.76
N GLY A 19 16.75 -22.41 9.63
CA GLY A 19 17.80 -23.35 9.28
C GLY A 19 17.24 -24.66 8.72
N GLY A 20 17.32 -24.84 7.40
CA GLY A 20 17.03 -26.11 6.74
C GLY A 20 16.82 -26.05 5.22
N GLY A 21 16.56 -24.87 4.65
CA GLY A 21 16.31 -24.67 3.21
C GLY A 21 17.14 -23.54 2.59
N VAL A 22 17.01 -23.36 1.26
CA VAL A 22 17.57 -22.19 0.56
C VAL A 22 16.82 -20.95 1.06
N ALA A 23 17.54 -19.97 1.62
CA ALA A 23 16.94 -18.74 2.13
C ALA A 23 16.17 -18.01 1.02
N GLU A 24 14.91 -17.67 1.27
CA GLU A 24 14.10 -16.89 0.34
C GLU A 24 14.45 -15.40 0.44
N ASN A 25 14.33 -14.68 -0.68
CA ASN A 25 14.46 -13.22 -0.67
C ASN A 25 13.20 -12.60 -0.07
N VAL A 26 13.37 -11.80 0.98
CA VAL A 26 12.27 -11.11 1.67
C VAL A 26 12.27 -9.64 1.32
N ILE A 27 11.10 -9.12 0.96
CA ILE A 27 10.86 -7.68 0.82
C ILE A 27 9.58 -7.31 1.56
N VAL A 28 9.63 -6.24 2.35
CA VAL A 28 8.48 -5.70 3.09
C VAL A 28 8.49 -4.18 2.93
N SER A 29 7.32 -3.58 2.78
CA SER A 29 7.13 -2.13 2.84
C SER A 29 6.48 -1.75 4.18
N PRO A 30 7.27 -1.30 5.18
CA PRO A 30 6.71 -0.83 6.45
C PRO A 30 5.71 0.32 6.26
N ALA A 31 5.96 1.23 5.32
CA ALA A 31 5.08 2.36 5.04
C ALA A 31 3.69 1.89 4.56
N SER A 32 3.63 0.89 3.67
CA SER A 32 2.35 0.36 3.19
C SER A 32 1.55 -0.32 4.30
N LEU A 33 2.21 -1.09 5.16
CA LEU A 33 1.56 -1.71 6.34
C LEU A 33 1.03 -0.65 7.30
N ASP A 34 1.83 0.38 7.57
CA ASP A 34 1.48 1.47 8.47
C ASP A 34 0.28 2.29 7.96
N ILE A 35 0.21 2.56 6.65
CA ILE A 35 -0.93 3.20 5.98
C ILE A 35 -2.21 2.37 6.14
N VAL A 36 -2.15 1.07 5.83
CA VAL A 36 -3.32 0.18 5.93
C VAL A 36 -3.83 0.09 7.35
N LEU A 37 -2.95 -0.13 8.34
CA LEU A 37 -3.35 -0.27 9.73
C LEU A 37 -3.99 1.01 10.29
N ARG A 38 -3.48 2.18 9.92
CA ARG A 38 -4.08 3.48 10.31
C ARG A 38 -5.44 3.70 9.64
N SER A 39 -5.59 3.31 8.37
CA SER A 39 -6.88 3.37 7.67
C SER A 39 -7.94 2.48 8.34
N LEU A 40 -7.53 1.30 8.82
CA LEU A 40 -8.39 0.39 9.58
C LEU A 40 -8.78 0.96 10.94
N ALA A 41 -7.85 1.62 11.63
CA ALA A 41 -8.13 2.26 12.92
C ALA A 41 -9.25 3.32 12.81
N CYS A 42 -9.35 4.02 11.68
CA CYS A 42 -10.42 4.99 11.43
C CYS A 42 -11.83 4.37 11.39
N GLY A 43 -11.91 3.08 11.02
CA GLY A 43 -13.17 2.32 11.00
C GLY A 43 -13.49 1.61 12.31
N ALA A 44 -12.51 1.49 13.21
CA ALA A 44 -12.62 0.78 14.48
C ALA A 44 -13.29 1.64 15.57
N LYS A 45 -13.82 0.98 16.61
CA LYS A 45 -14.38 1.62 17.81
C LYS A 45 -14.14 0.78 19.06
N GLY A 46 -14.20 1.42 20.22
CA GLY A 46 -14.03 0.77 21.52
C GLY A 46 -12.69 0.04 21.62
N ARG A 47 -12.68 -1.13 22.26
CA ARG A 47 -11.46 -1.90 22.53
C ARG A 47 -10.58 -2.16 21.29
N THR A 48 -11.17 -2.38 20.13
CA THR A 48 -10.40 -2.59 18.89
C THR A 48 -9.64 -1.34 18.48
N LEU A 49 -10.27 -0.16 18.61
CA LEU A 49 -9.61 1.11 18.35
C LEU A 49 -8.50 1.36 19.38
N ASP A 50 -8.77 1.10 20.66
CA ASP A 50 -7.79 1.31 21.73
C ASP A 50 -6.51 0.49 21.48
N GLN A 51 -6.65 -0.80 21.14
CA GLN A 51 -5.52 -1.65 20.77
C GLN A 51 -4.76 -1.12 19.55
N MET A 52 -5.46 -0.66 18.52
CA MET A 52 -4.82 -0.10 17.33
C MET A 52 -4.05 1.17 17.64
N LEU A 53 -4.58 2.05 18.50
CA LEU A 53 -3.90 3.27 18.94
C LEU A 53 -2.61 2.94 19.70
N ASP A 54 -2.68 1.99 20.64
CA ASP A 54 -1.51 1.53 21.40
C ASP A 54 -0.43 0.94 20.49
N PHE A 55 -0.82 0.07 19.55
CA PHE A 55 0.14 -0.54 18.61
C PHE A 55 0.74 0.48 17.65
N LEU A 56 -0.05 1.42 17.13
CA LEU A 56 0.39 2.39 16.12
C LEU A 56 1.08 3.62 16.72
N GLY A 57 1.09 3.76 18.05
CA GLY A 57 1.67 4.89 18.76
C GLY A 57 0.90 6.20 18.53
N GLY A 58 -0.43 6.13 18.60
CA GLY A 58 -1.33 7.26 18.37
C GLY A 58 -2.11 7.67 19.62
N GLN A 59 -2.32 8.97 19.82
CA GLN A 59 -3.16 9.48 20.91
C GLN A 59 -4.66 9.54 20.55
N GLY A 60 -4.97 9.33 19.28
CA GLY A 60 -6.33 9.33 18.75
C GLY A 60 -6.35 9.18 17.23
N ILE A 61 -7.55 9.07 16.68
CA ILE A 61 -7.74 8.92 15.23
C ILE A 61 -7.19 10.13 14.47
N ASP A 62 -7.36 11.35 15.00
CA ASP A 62 -6.88 12.58 14.34
C ASP A 62 -5.35 12.64 14.26
N ASP A 63 -4.66 12.15 15.30
CA ASP A 63 -3.20 12.02 15.30
C ASP A 63 -2.74 10.97 14.27
N LEU A 64 -3.39 9.80 14.22
CA LEU A 64 -3.10 8.79 13.21
C LEU A 64 -3.33 9.30 11.78
N ASN A 65 -4.42 10.02 11.56
CA ASN A 65 -4.79 10.61 10.28
C ASN A 65 -3.79 11.69 9.83
N SER A 66 -3.38 12.56 10.74
CA SER A 66 -2.37 13.59 10.44
C SER A 66 -1.03 12.97 10.04
N LYS A 67 -0.61 11.92 10.75
CA LYS A 67 0.60 11.13 10.42
C LYS A 67 0.48 10.40 9.09
N ALA A 68 -0.68 9.81 8.80
CA ALA A 68 -0.95 9.15 7.53
C ALA A 68 -0.93 10.13 6.34
N ALA A 69 -1.57 11.29 6.47
CA ALA A 69 -1.57 12.33 5.45
C ALA A 69 -0.16 12.81 5.11
N ALA A 70 0.67 13.06 6.13
CA ALA A 70 2.08 13.44 5.92
C ALA A 70 2.87 12.35 5.18
N THR A 71 2.64 11.07 5.52
CA THR A 71 3.29 9.94 4.83
C THR A 71 2.84 9.84 3.37
N MET A 72 1.53 9.96 3.11
CA MET A 72 0.98 9.94 1.76
C MET A 72 1.49 11.11 0.89
N GLU A 73 1.70 12.28 1.49
CA GLU A 73 2.26 13.43 0.77
C GLU A 73 3.73 13.22 0.41
N VAL A 74 4.54 12.65 1.30
CA VAL A 74 5.92 12.28 0.98
C VAL A 74 5.97 11.24 -0.15
N LEU A 75 5.12 10.22 -0.10
CA LEU A 75 5.02 9.21 -1.16
C LEU A 75 4.58 9.81 -2.49
N ARG A 76 3.68 10.81 -2.45
CA ARG A 76 3.25 11.55 -3.65
C ARG A 76 4.39 12.38 -4.24
N LEU A 77 5.15 13.11 -3.42
CA LEU A 77 6.30 13.90 -3.88
C LEU A 77 7.40 13.02 -4.49
N ALA A 78 7.49 11.77 -4.06
CA ALA A 78 8.38 10.76 -4.64
C ALA A 78 7.81 10.11 -5.92
N ALA A 79 6.52 10.29 -6.22
CA ALA A 79 5.93 9.85 -7.47
C ALA A 79 6.13 10.94 -8.54
N PRO A 80 6.51 10.60 -9.78
CA PRO A 80 6.66 11.60 -10.83
C PRO A 80 5.30 12.25 -11.14
N GLU A 81 5.14 13.53 -10.80
CA GLU A 81 3.99 14.33 -11.24
C GLU A 81 4.11 14.59 -12.74
N ASN A 82 3.13 14.11 -13.52
CA ASN A 82 2.88 14.51 -14.91
C ASN A 82 4.02 14.29 -15.93
N ASN A 83 4.28 13.03 -16.32
CA ASN A 83 4.89 12.77 -17.63
C ASN A 83 3.79 12.29 -18.61
N PRO A 84 3.79 12.71 -19.90
CA PRO A 84 2.82 12.23 -20.88
C PRO A 84 2.87 10.69 -20.99
N PRO A 85 1.83 10.03 -21.52
CA PRO A 85 1.92 8.60 -21.79
C PRO A 85 3.16 8.39 -22.65
N VAL A 86 4.03 7.49 -22.20
CA VAL A 86 5.22 7.02 -22.90
C VAL A 86 4.86 6.96 -24.37
N ALA A 87 5.38 7.90 -25.19
CA ALA A 87 5.21 7.80 -26.62
C ALA A 87 5.83 6.45 -26.96
N ALA A 88 4.96 5.50 -27.32
CA ALA A 88 5.39 4.27 -27.94
C ALA A 88 6.00 4.70 -29.26
N ASP A 89 7.30 4.98 -29.27
CA ASP A 89 8.07 4.92 -30.49
C ASP A 89 8.06 3.44 -30.88
N VAL A 90 7.05 3.11 -31.68
CA VAL A 90 6.81 1.80 -32.29
C VAL A 90 7.90 1.60 -33.34
N ASP A 91 9.13 1.35 -32.90
CA ASP A 91 10.10 0.64 -33.73
C ASP A 91 9.93 -0.86 -33.49
N ASN A 92 9.40 -1.47 -34.53
CA ASN A 92 8.52 -2.62 -34.55
C ASN A 92 9.30 -3.91 -34.85
N ASP A 93 10.37 -4.22 -34.10
CA ASP A 93 11.24 -5.35 -34.47
C ASP A 93 11.86 -6.18 -33.32
N ASP A 94 11.38 -6.09 -32.08
CA ASP A 94 11.78 -7.07 -31.06
C ASP A 94 10.67 -7.33 -30.03
N ASN A 95 9.91 -8.40 -30.28
CA ASN A 95 8.73 -8.78 -29.50
C ASN A 95 9.06 -9.69 -28.29
N SER A 96 10.30 -9.67 -27.80
CA SER A 96 10.80 -10.68 -26.85
C SER A 96 10.71 -10.27 -25.37
N ARG A 97 10.35 -9.03 -25.02
CA ARG A 97 10.36 -8.56 -23.62
C ARG A 97 9.11 -7.73 -23.27
N PRO A 98 8.25 -8.18 -22.34
CA PRO A 98 7.03 -7.45 -21.95
C PRO A 98 7.30 -6.18 -21.12
N TYR A 99 8.56 -5.90 -20.75
CA TYR A 99 8.97 -4.67 -20.09
C TYR A 99 10.22 -4.11 -20.78
N ARG A 100 10.05 -3.24 -21.78
CA ARG A 100 11.13 -2.44 -22.35
C ARG A 100 11.40 -1.29 -21.36
N ARG A 101 12.50 -1.34 -20.59
CA ARG A 101 12.97 -0.13 -19.90
C ARG A 101 13.27 0.92 -20.98
N PRO A 102 12.76 2.16 -20.88
CA PRO A 102 13.20 3.23 -21.75
C PRO A 102 14.72 3.37 -21.62
N LYS A 103 15.43 3.49 -22.74
CA LYS A 103 16.87 3.79 -22.73
C LYS A 103 17.04 5.24 -22.30
N TYR A 104 17.22 5.47 -21.01
CA TYR A 104 17.75 6.73 -20.50
C TYR A 104 19.27 6.60 -20.43
N ASP A 105 19.99 7.69 -20.73
CA ASP A 105 21.39 7.82 -20.33
C ASP A 105 21.43 7.72 -18.79
N ASP A 106 22.23 6.78 -18.27
CA ASP A 106 22.13 6.14 -16.95
C ASP A 106 22.24 7.05 -15.70
N GLU A 107 22.33 8.38 -15.84
CA GLU A 107 22.82 9.25 -14.77
C GLU A 107 21.74 10.06 -14.01
N ASP A 108 20.47 10.17 -14.48
CA ASP A 108 19.47 11.03 -13.82
C ASP A 108 18.01 10.54 -13.96
N VAL A 109 17.75 9.23 -13.92
CA VAL A 109 16.36 8.74 -13.88
C VAL A 109 15.85 8.77 -12.43
N PRO A 110 14.88 9.64 -12.08
CA PRO A 110 14.33 9.66 -10.74
C PRO A 110 13.61 8.34 -10.45
N ALA A 111 13.75 7.84 -9.22
CA ALA A 111 13.04 6.65 -8.78
C ALA A 111 11.53 6.86 -8.93
N ILE A 112 10.86 5.98 -9.69
CA ILE A 112 9.41 6.03 -9.86
C ILE A 112 8.77 5.30 -8.67
N VAL A 113 8.05 6.03 -7.82
CA VAL A 113 7.26 5.46 -6.74
C VAL A 113 5.79 5.44 -7.12
N SER A 114 5.12 4.30 -6.91
CA SER A 114 3.67 4.15 -7.07
C SER A 114 3.09 3.50 -5.82
N CYS A 115 1.92 3.98 -5.38
CA CYS A 115 1.21 3.48 -4.22
C CYS A 115 -0.27 3.34 -4.56
N GLY A 116 -0.81 2.14 -4.38
CA GLY A 116 -2.24 1.86 -4.53
C GLY A 116 -2.81 1.40 -3.20
N ASN A 117 -3.84 2.10 -2.72
CA ASN A 117 -4.59 1.74 -1.52
C ASN A 117 -6.03 1.41 -1.91
N GLY A 118 -6.62 0.38 -1.31
CA GLY A 118 -7.99 0.02 -1.61
C GLY A 118 -8.63 -0.83 -0.54
N ILE A 119 -9.94 -0.70 -0.40
CA ILE A 119 -10.79 -1.47 0.51
C ILE A 119 -11.94 -2.07 -0.29
N TRP A 120 -12.05 -3.39 -0.24
CA TRP A 120 -13.15 -4.14 -0.84
C TRP A 120 -13.95 -4.81 0.28
N VAL A 121 -15.26 -4.58 0.27
CA VAL A 121 -16.17 -5.11 1.28
C VAL A 121 -17.24 -5.97 0.60
N ASP A 122 -17.62 -7.07 1.25
CA ASP A 122 -18.69 -7.93 0.76
C ASP A 122 -20.00 -7.15 0.56
N ARG A 123 -20.74 -7.45 -0.51
CA ARG A 123 -22.02 -6.80 -0.83
C ARG A 123 -23.09 -6.83 0.25
N ARG A 124 -22.99 -7.76 1.20
CA ARG A 124 -23.88 -7.85 2.36
C ARG A 124 -23.67 -6.71 3.36
N PHE A 125 -22.54 -6.00 3.28
CA PHE A 125 -22.23 -4.87 4.14
C PHE A 125 -22.13 -3.58 3.34
N THR A 126 -22.53 -2.47 3.96
CA THR A 126 -22.46 -1.15 3.36
C THR A 126 -21.37 -0.33 4.03
N VAL A 127 -20.44 0.19 3.23
CA VAL A 127 -19.44 1.15 3.70
C VAL A 127 -20.14 2.48 3.98
N LYS A 128 -19.92 3.04 5.18
CA LYS A 128 -20.46 4.36 5.52
C LYS A 128 -19.83 5.42 4.62
N ALA A 129 -20.65 6.30 4.05
CA ALA A 129 -20.18 7.38 3.17
C ALA A 129 -19.10 8.26 3.84
N SER A 130 -19.23 8.56 5.13
CA SER A 130 -18.24 9.34 5.87
C SER A 130 -16.89 8.61 5.99
N PHE A 131 -16.90 7.29 6.13
CA PHE A 131 -15.67 6.49 6.18
C PHE A 131 -15.03 6.36 4.80
N GLY A 132 -15.83 6.11 3.75
CA GLY A 132 -15.34 6.09 2.37
C GLY A 132 -14.69 7.41 1.96
N LYS A 133 -15.33 8.55 2.30
CA LYS A 133 -14.77 9.88 2.05
C LYS A 133 -13.45 10.10 2.79
N LEU A 134 -13.38 9.73 4.07
CA LEU A 134 -12.15 9.83 4.85
C LEU A 134 -10.98 9.04 4.22
N LEU A 135 -11.27 7.83 3.75
CA LEU A 135 -10.29 6.96 3.09
C LEU A 135 -9.80 7.54 1.75
N ALA A 136 -10.70 8.08 0.94
CA ALA A 136 -10.35 8.74 -0.30
C ALA A 136 -9.49 9.99 -0.05
N ASP A 137 -9.88 10.83 0.91
CA ASP A 137 -9.24 12.12 1.16
C ASP A 137 -7.83 11.95 1.77
N ILE A 138 -7.67 11.09 2.78
CA ILE A 138 -6.41 10.97 3.55
C ILE A 138 -5.51 9.88 2.99
N TYR A 139 -6.10 8.74 2.64
CA TYR A 139 -5.36 7.54 2.27
C TYR A 139 -5.31 7.33 0.75
N ARG A 140 -5.98 8.18 -0.04
CA ARG A 140 -6.13 8.02 -1.50
C ARG A 140 -6.60 6.62 -1.87
N ALA A 141 -7.46 6.05 -1.02
CA ALA A 141 -7.89 4.68 -1.15
C ALA A 141 -9.22 4.60 -1.89
N GLU A 142 -9.32 3.64 -2.82
CA GLU A 142 -10.61 3.29 -3.42
C GLU A 142 -11.44 2.45 -2.45
N SER A 143 -12.75 2.68 -2.40
CA SER A 143 -13.67 1.85 -1.61
C SER A 143 -14.72 1.23 -2.52
N ASN A 144 -14.73 -0.11 -2.59
CA ASN A 144 -15.57 -0.85 -3.50
C ASN A 144 -16.35 -1.95 -2.77
N THR A 145 -17.49 -2.33 -3.35
CA THR A 145 -18.33 -3.42 -2.86
C THR A 145 -18.27 -4.59 -3.84
N VAL A 146 -17.97 -5.79 -3.35
CA VAL A 146 -17.74 -7.00 -4.17
C VAL A 146 -18.58 -8.17 -3.66
N ASP A 147 -19.01 -9.05 -4.56
CA ASP A 147 -19.65 -10.31 -4.18
C ASP A 147 -18.60 -11.39 -3.97
N PHE A 148 -18.20 -11.60 -2.71
CA PHE A 148 -17.24 -12.65 -2.37
C PHE A 148 -17.87 -14.04 -2.23
N GLN A 149 -19.21 -14.15 -2.22
CA GLN A 149 -19.89 -15.44 -2.00
C GLN A 149 -20.20 -16.17 -3.30
N SER A 150 -20.64 -15.42 -4.32
CA SER A 150 -21.09 -16.03 -5.58
C SER A 150 -19.97 -16.21 -6.61
N GLN A 151 -18.80 -15.62 -6.39
CA GLN A 151 -17.63 -15.85 -7.25
C GLN A 151 -16.86 -17.09 -6.79
N VAL A 152 -17.24 -18.24 -7.33
CA VAL A 152 -16.33 -19.39 -7.41
C VAL A 152 -15.26 -18.99 -8.43
N LEU A 153 -14.00 -18.95 -8.01
CA LEU A 153 -12.87 -18.88 -8.94
C LEU A 153 -12.94 -20.14 -9.82
N THR A 154 -13.59 -20.07 -10.98
CA THR A 154 -13.35 -21.00 -12.07
C THR A 154 -11.96 -20.66 -12.62
N SER A 155 -10.94 -21.29 -12.04
CA SER A 155 -9.60 -21.40 -12.61
C SER A 155 -9.45 -22.75 -13.29
#